data_AF-A0A3A5KYQ8-F1
#
_entry.id   AF-A0A3A5KYQ8-F1
#
_cell.length_a   1.000
_cell.length_b   1.000
_cell.length_c   1.000
_cell.angle_alpha   90.00
_cell.angle_beta   90.00
_cell.angle_gamma   90.00
#
_symmetry.space_group_name_H-M   'P 1'
#
loop_
_entity.id
_entity.type
_entity.pdbx_description
1 polymer ?
#
loop_
_entity_poly.entity_id
_entity_poly.type
_entity_poly.pdbx_seq_one_letter_code
_entity_poly.pdbx_strand_id
1 'polypeptide(L)' 'MTATDLKRLFEIDPGILSAPRRDNSAYLKAMADMRRAALNAEIALGGPVYIASTEIDQGDGNHTIKMEFRRVGE' A
#
# COMPACT_ATOMS: atom_id res chain seq x y z
N MET A 1 11.20 9.39 -31.32
CA MET A 1 11.60 8.49 -30.22
C MET A 1 11.97 7.15 -30.84
N THR A 2 13.22 6.74 -30.73
CA THR A 2 13.74 5.51 -31.35
C THR A 2 13.58 4.31 -30.41
N ALA A 3 13.73 3.08 -30.92
CA ALA A 3 13.73 1.88 -30.08
C ALA A 3 14.80 1.92 -28.98
N THR A 4 15.92 2.61 -29.25
CA THR A 4 17.00 2.84 -28.29
C THR A 4 16.59 3.79 -27.17
N ASP A 5 15.80 4.82 -27.49
CA ASP A 5 15.28 5.77 -26.48
C ASP A 5 14.24 5.09 -25.57
N LEU A 6 13.39 4.24 -26.12
CA LEU A 6 12.46 3.40 -25.36
C LEU A 6 13.21 2.47 -24.40
N LYS A 7 14.29 1.84 -24.86
CA LYS A 7 15.09 0.93 -24.03
C LYS A 7 15.76 1.65 -22.85
N ARG A 8 16.29 2.86 -23.07
CA ARG A 8 16.89 3.68 -22.00
C ARG A 8 15.88 4.19 -20.98
N LEU A 9 14.62 4.41 -21.38
CA LEU A 9 13.55 4.85 -20.47
C LEU A 9 13.20 3.78 -19.41
N PHE A 10 13.38 2.50 -19.74
CA PHE A 10 13.09 1.36 -18.87
C PHE A 10 14.35 0.71 -18.26
N GLU A 11 15.54 1.17 -18.63
CA GLU A 11 16.78 0.74 -17.99
C GLU A 11 16.87 1.38 -16.60
N ILE A 12 16.68 0.57 -15.56
CA ILE A 12 16.92 0.97 -14.18
C ILE A 12 18.43 1.17 -14.00
N ASP A 13 18.82 2.35 -13.50
CA ASP A 13 20.22 2.69 -13.23
C ASP A 13 20.90 1.60 -12.36
N PRO A 14 22.02 1.00 -12.80
CA PRO A 14 22.76 0.03 -12.02
C PRO A 14 23.17 0.54 -10.63
N GLY A 15 23.39 1.85 -10.49
CA GLY A 15 23.62 2.55 -9.23
C GLY A 15 22.44 2.44 -8.27
N ILE A 16 21.20 2.54 -8.76
CA ILE A 16 19.98 2.33 -7.97
C ILE A 16 19.87 0.87 -7.52
N LEU A 17 20.26 -0.08 -8.38
CA LEU A 17 20.28 -1.50 -8.03
C LEU A 17 21.37 -1.83 -7.00
N SER A 18 22.49 -1.09 -7.02
CA SER A 18 23.61 -1.27 -6.09
C SER A 18 23.43 -0.57 -4.75
N ALA A 19 22.46 0.35 -4.64
CA ALA A 19 22.14 1.02 -3.38
C ALA A 19 21.63 -0.01 -2.35
N PRO A 20 21.96 0.15 -1.05
CA PRO A 20 21.39 -0.70 0.00
C PRO A 20 19.87 -0.65 -0.08
N ARG A 21 19.24 -1.78 -0.40
CA ARG A 21 17.78 -1.88 -0.42
C ARG A 21 17.30 -1.57 0.99
N ARG A 22 16.54 -0.48 1.15
CA ARG A 22 15.90 -0.15 2.42
C ARG A 22 15.04 -1.35 2.84
N ASP A 23 15.18 -1.79 4.09
CA ASP A 23 14.34 -2.88 4.61
C ASP A 23 12.89 -2.39 4.66
N ASN A 24 12.09 -2.92 3.73
CA ASN A 24 10.66 -2.59 3.58
C ASN A 24 9.78 -3.76 4.06
N SER A 25 10.35 -4.76 4.74
CA SER A 25 9.62 -5.95 5.19
C SER A 25 8.41 -5.60 6.07
N ALA A 26 8.57 -4.65 6.99
CA ALA A 26 7.49 -4.17 7.85
C ALA A 26 6.33 -3.56 7.06
N TYR A 27 6.64 -2.72 6.06
CA TYR A 27 5.63 -2.13 5.17
C TYR A 27 4.92 -3.20 4.34
N LEU A 28 5.67 -4.12 3.73
CA LEU A 28 5.11 -5.20 2.91
C LEU A 28 4.21 -6.12 3.75
N LYS A 29 4.60 -6.41 4.99
CA LYS A 29 3.80 -7.16 5.94
C LYS A 29 2.50 -6.42 6.28
N ALA A 30 2.57 -5.13 6.61
CA ALA A 30 1.38 -4.31 6.87
C ALA A 30 0.41 -4.32 5.68
N MET A 31 0.92 -4.21 4.45
CA MET A 31 0.11 -4.29 3.23
C MET A 31 -0.54 -5.67 3.04
N ALA A 32 0.17 -6.76 3.34
CA ALA A 32 -0.39 -8.10 3.29
C ALA A 32 -1.51 -8.29 4.34
N ASP A 33 -1.30 -7.76 5.55
CA ASP A 33 -2.29 -7.80 6.63
C ASP A 33 -3.54 -7.00 6.28
N MET A 34 -3.40 -5.80 5.69
CA MET A 34 -4.55 -5.02 5.22
C MET A 34 -5.37 -5.75 4.15
N ARG A 35 -4.71 -6.40 3.18
CA ARG A 35 -5.41 -7.17 2.14
C ARG A 35 -6.21 -8.32 2.73
N ARG A 36 -5.64 -9.02 3.72
CA ARG A 36 -6.33 -10.09 4.45
C ARG A 36 -7.51 -9.54 5.27
N ALA A 37 -7.35 -8.39 5.91
CA ALA A 37 -8.43 -7.74 6.65
C ALA A 37 -9.60 -7.33 5.73
N ALA A 38 -9.30 -6.83 4.53
CA ALA A 38 -10.30 -6.50 3.52
C ALA A 38 -11.12 -7.73 3.13
N LEU A 39 -10.46 -8.85 2.80
CA LEU A 39 -11.14 -10.10 2.46
C LEU A 39 -12.04 -10.59 3.59
N ASN A 40 -11.55 -10.54 4.84
CA ASN A 40 -12.34 -10.93 6.00
C ASN A 40 -13.57 -10.02 6.17
N ALA A 41 -13.42 -8.72 5.92
CA ALA A 41 -14.53 -7.77 5.98
C ALA A 41 -15.56 -8.03 4.88
N GLU A 42 -15.14 -8.35 3.65
CA GLU A 42 -16.07 -8.72 2.57
C GLU A 42 -16.91 -9.95 2.92
N ILE A 43 -16.26 -10.97 3.51
CA ILE A 43 -16.94 -12.18 3.99
C ILE A 43 -17.94 -11.84 5.11
N ALA A 44 -17.51 -11.03 6.09
CA ALA A 44 -18.33 -10.68 7.24
C ALA A 44 -19.52 -9.78 6.88
N LEU A 45 -19.34 -8.84 5.95
CA LEU A 45 -20.34 -7.86 5.52
C LEU A 45 -21.17 -8.33 4.31
N GLY A 46 -20.89 -9.53 3.79
CA GLY A 46 -21.68 -10.16 2.72
C GLY A 46 -21.61 -9.40 1.39
N GLY A 47 -20.42 -8.94 1.01
CA GLY A 47 -20.21 -8.28 -0.28
C GLY A 47 -18.99 -7.36 -0.33
N PRO A 48 -18.79 -6.67 -1.46
CA PRO A 48 -17.68 -5.76 -1.66
C PRO A 48 -17.66 -4.64 -0.63
N VAL A 49 -16.45 -4.28 -0.18
CA VAL A 49 -16.22 -3.22 0.79
C VAL A 49 -15.37 -2.10 0.19
N TYR A 50 -15.57 -0.87 0.69
CA TYR A 50 -14.64 0.23 0.51
C TYR A 50 -13.93 0.55 1.83
N ILE A 51 -12.80 1.24 1.73
CA ILE A 51 -12.02 1.67 2.89
C ILE A 51 -12.40 3.12 3.21
N ALA A 52 -12.88 3.35 4.43
CA ALA A 52 -12.92 4.67 5.02
C ALA A 52 -11.69 4.85 5.93
N SER A 53 -10.96 5.96 5.76
CA SER A 53 -9.78 6.26 6.57
C SER A 53 -9.95 7.55 7.35
N THR A 54 -9.48 7.55 8.59
CA THR A 54 -9.41 8.75 9.43
C THR A 54 -7.99 8.87 9.97
N GLU A 55 -7.36 10.02 9.68
CA GLU A 55 -6.08 10.37 10.28
C GLU A 55 -6.32 10.82 11.73
N ILE A 56 -5.50 10.28 12.63
CA ILE A 56 -5.53 10.61 14.05
C ILE A 56 -4.15 11.14 14.39
N ASP A 57 -4.09 12.46 14.59
CA ASP A 57 -2.89 13.11 15.10
C ASP A 57 -2.76 12.79 16.58
N GLN A 58 -1.71 12.04 16.93
CA GLN A 58 -1.34 11.82 18.31
C GLN A 58 -0.19 12.77 18.67
N GLY A 59 -0.30 13.42 19.83
CA GLY A 59 0.68 14.39 20.31
C GLY A 59 2.04 13.78 20.71
N ASP A 60 2.21 12.46 20.55
CA ASP A 60 3.42 11.71 20.85
C ASP A 60 4.37 11.55 19.64
N GLY A 61 4.02 12.15 18.50
CA GLY A 61 4.80 12.06 17.26
C GLY A 61 4.46 10.84 16.40
N ASN A 62 3.48 10.02 16.79
CA ASN A 62 2.97 8.93 15.96
C ASN A 62 1.94 9.46 14.96
N HIS A 63 2.10 9.09 13.68
CA HIS A 63 1.08 9.30 12.67
C HIS A 63 0.20 8.05 12.58
N THR A 64 -1.04 8.14 13.04
CA THR A 64 -1.97 7.01 13.08
C THR A 64 -3.05 7.18 12.03
N ILE A 65 -3.32 6.14 11.25
CA ILE A 65 -4.46 6.08 10.33
C ILE A 65 -5.38 4.97 10.81
N LYS A 66 -6.61 5.33 11.18
CA LYS A 66 -7.67 4.35 11.43
C LYS A 66 -8.33 3.99 10.11
N MET A 67 -8.41 2.70 9.82
CA MET A 67 -9.12 2.18 8.64
C MET A 67 -10.34 1.39 9.06
N GLU A 68 -11.46 1.66 8.40
CA GLU A 68 -12.72 0.94 8.55
C GLU A 68 -13.16 0.42 7.19
N PHE A 69 -13.55 -0.85 7.13
CA PHE A 69 -14.17 -1.43 5.95
C PHE A 69 -15.68 -1.25 6.04
N ARG A 70 -16.28 -0.69 4.99
CA ARG A 70 -17.72 -0.43 4.90
C ARG A 70 -18.29 -1.01 3.63
N ARG A 71 -19.55 -1.42 3.65
CA ARG A 71 -20.18 -2.05 2.49
C ARG A 71 -20.45 -1.02 1.40
N VAL A 72 -20.20 -1.38 0.13
CA VAL A 72 -20.54 -0.50 -0.99
C VAL A 72 -22.07 -0.38 -1.11
N GLY A 73 -22.57 0.86 -1.14
CA GLY A 73 -24.01 1.16 -1.30
C GLY A 73 -24.78 1.37 0.00
N GLU A 74 -24.07 1.47 1.13
CA GLU A 74 -24.58 2.02 2.39
C GLU A 74 -24.42 3.55 2.45
#